data_AF-A0A5C4QMF1-F1
#
_entry.id   AF-A0A5C4QMF1-F1
#
_cell.length_a   1.000
_cell.length_b   1.000
_cell.length_c   1.000
_cell.angle_alpha   90.00
_cell.angle_beta   90.00
_cell.angle_gamma   90.00
#
_symmetry.space_group_name_H-M   'P 1'
#
loop_
_entity.id
_entity.type
_entity.pdbx_description
1 polymer ?
#
loop_
_entity_poly.entity_id
_entity_poly.type
_entity_poly.pdbx_seq_one_letter_code
_entity_poly.pdbx_strand_id
1 'polypeptide(L)'
;MIWVTRHLRVVKERVLADLDLPAHEYDTLHALAGRGGRAAPSELAADLAVAPASITARVDTLLRREFVRRTPSTTDRRRVDVALTDAGRAAWRAAMEVQGDEEHRLLGALTPNERRHLSDLLRRVLLVAERPADAPTAD
;
A
#
# COMPACT_ATOMS: atom_id res chain seq x y z
N MET A 1 10.15 3.85 -18.47
CA MET A 1 9.31 3.42 -17.34
C MET A 1 9.71 2.06 -16.76
N ILE A 2 9.75 0.97 -17.55
CA ILE A 2 10.02 -0.41 -17.04
C ILE A 2 11.28 -0.51 -16.16
N TRP A 3 12.38 0.16 -16.54
CA TRP A 3 13.63 0.10 -15.78
C TRP A 3 13.55 0.81 -14.42
N VAL A 4 12.88 1.96 -14.35
CA VAL A 4 12.68 2.71 -13.09
C VAL A 4 11.73 1.95 -12.17
N THR A 5 10.62 1.43 -12.68
CA THR A 5 9.67 0.65 -11.88
C THR A 5 10.26 -0.68 -11.41
N ARG A 6 11.07 -1.34 -12.25
CA ARG A 6 11.83 -2.54 -11.85
C ARG A 6 12.85 -2.20 -10.77
N HIS A 7 13.60 -1.11 -10.91
CA HIS A 7 14.60 -0.69 -9.94
C HIS A 7 13.96 -0.43 -8.56
N LEU A 8 12.90 0.37 -8.52
CA LEU A 8 12.16 0.65 -7.29
C LEU A 8 11.58 -0.63 -6.66
N ARG A 9 11.10 -1.57 -7.49
CA ARG A 9 10.63 -2.88 -7.00
C ARG A 9 11.75 -3.69 -6.36
N VAL A 10 12.92 -3.79 -7.00
CA VAL A 10 14.07 -4.54 -6.46
C VAL A 10 14.55 -3.92 -5.13
N VAL A 11 14.56 -2.60 -5.04
CA VAL A 11 14.90 -1.92 -3.78
C VAL A 11 13.86 -2.23 -2.71
N LYS A 12 12.56 -2.08 -3.02
CA LYS A 12 11.47 -2.46 -2.11
C LYS A 12 11.63 -3.91 -1.63
N GLU A 13 11.85 -4.87 -2.52
CA GLU A 13 12.02 -6.29 -2.17
C GLU A 13 13.19 -6.52 -1.21
N ARG A 14 14.32 -5.84 -1.40
CA ARG A 14 15.48 -5.94 -0.49
C ARG A 14 15.18 -5.36 0.88
N VAL A 15 14.62 -4.16 0.94
CA VAL A 15 14.24 -3.49 2.20
C VAL A 15 13.28 -4.35 3.00
N LEU A 16 12.28 -4.91 2.31
CA LEU A 16 11.30 -5.80 2.92
C LEU A 16 11.92 -7.09 3.46
N ALA A 17 12.92 -7.64 2.76
CA ALA A 17 13.67 -8.79 3.25
C ALA A 17 14.49 -8.43 4.50
N ASP A 18 15.17 -7.28 4.52
CA ASP A 18 15.97 -6.81 5.66
C ASP A 18 15.11 -6.55 6.90
N LEU A 19 13.86 -6.14 6.70
CA LEU A 19 12.87 -5.91 7.77
C LEU A 19 12.09 -7.18 8.17
N ASP A 20 12.40 -8.33 7.58
CA ASP A 20 11.63 -9.57 7.73
C ASP A 20 10.12 -9.35 7.50
N LEU A 21 9.76 -8.52 6.51
CA LEU A 21 8.39 -8.13 6.21
C LEU A 21 8.02 -8.57 4.78
N PRO A 22 7.36 -9.73 4.60
CA PRO A 22 6.96 -10.19 3.28
C PRO A 22 6.14 -9.16 2.50
N ALA A 23 6.33 -9.09 1.18
CA ALA A 23 5.66 -8.12 0.31
C ALA A 23 4.14 -8.06 0.49
N HIS A 24 3.51 -9.23 0.62
CA HIS A 24 2.06 -9.32 0.81
C HIS A 24 1.57 -8.81 2.16
N GLU A 25 2.39 -8.89 3.21
CA GLU A 25 2.12 -8.33 4.53
C GLU A 25 2.27 -6.81 4.49
N TYR A 26 3.37 -6.33 3.88
CA TYR A 26 3.57 -4.91 3.63
C TYR A 26 2.40 -4.29 2.85
N ASP A 27 1.96 -4.91 1.75
CA ASP A 27 0.87 -4.38 0.95
C ASP A 27 -0.45 -4.32 1.76
N THR A 28 -0.70 -5.30 2.64
CA THR A 28 -1.85 -5.27 3.56
C THR A 28 -1.74 -4.17 4.61
N LEU A 29 -0.56 -3.95 5.20
CA LEU A 29 -0.31 -2.84 6.12
C LEU A 29 -0.46 -1.48 5.42
N HIS A 30 0.02 -1.37 4.18
CA HIS A 30 -0.07 -0.17 3.36
C HIS A 30 -1.53 0.18 3.01
N ALA A 31 -2.33 -0.81 2.58
CA ALA A 31 -3.76 -0.63 2.33
C ALA A 31 -4.51 -0.20 3.61
N LEU A 32 -4.22 -0.83 4.75
CA LEU A 32 -4.75 -0.42 6.06
C LEU A 32 -4.40 1.02 6.40
N ALA A 33 -3.13 1.42 6.23
CA ALA A 33 -2.66 2.78 6.50
C ALA A 33 -3.38 3.81 5.62
N GLY A 34 -3.59 3.50 4.33
CA GLY A 34 -4.35 4.34 3.39
C GLY A 34 -5.80 4.59 3.81
N ARG A 35 -6.40 3.69 4.61
CA ARG A 35 -7.76 3.83 5.17
C ARG A 35 -7.79 4.42 6.59
N GLY A 36 -6.72 5.12 7.00
CA GLY A 36 -6.63 5.66 8.36
C GLY A 36 -6.30 4.61 9.42
N GLY A 37 -5.75 3.47 9.01
CA GLY A 37 -5.26 2.41 9.89
C GLY A 37 -6.32 1.42 10.36
N ARG A 38 -7.49 1.40 9.72
CA ARG A 38 -8.59 0.48 10.08
C ARG A 38 -9.46 0.13 8.87
N ALA A 39 -9.84 -1.13 8.74
CA ALA A 39 -10.70 -1.60 7.66
C ALA A 39 -11.32 -2.97 7.95
N ALA A 40 -12.44 -3.29 7.30
CA ALA A 40 -12.93 -4.66 7.24
C ALA A 40 -12.07 -5.50 6.27
N PRO A 41 -11.85 -6.81 6.53
CA PRO A 41 -11.08 -7.66 5.62
C PRO A 41 -11.60 -7.68 4.18
N SER A 42 -12.91 -7.57 3.98
CA SER A 42 -13.52 -7.51 2.65
C SER A 42 -13.13 -6.25 1.87
N GLU A 43 -12.93 -5.12 2.55
CA GLU A 43 -12.47 -3.89 1.91
C GLU A 43 -11.00 -4.02 1.49
N LEU A 44 -10.17 -4.61 2.36
CA LEU A 44 -8.76 -4.86 2.03
C LEU A 44 -8.60 -5.87 0.88
N ALA A 45 -9.51 -6.86 0.77
CA ALA A 45 -9.53 -7.77 -0.37
C ALA A 45 -9.80 -7.03 -1.69
N ALA A 46 -10.77 -6.11 -1.68
CA ALA A 46 -11.11 -5.30 -2.84
C ALA A 46 -9.96 -4.36 -3.22
N ASP A 47 -9.40 -3.63 -2.25
CA ASP A 47 -8.29 -2.68 -2.48
C ASP A 47 -7.04 -3.36 -3.06
N LEU A 48 -6.76 -4.59 -2.62
CA LEU A 48 -5.60 -5.37 -3.07
C LEU A 48 -5.90 -6.28 -4.28
N ALA A 49 -7.15 -6.31 -4.76
CA ALA A 49 -7.63 -7.21 -5.79
C ALA A 49 -7.27 -8.69 -5.53
N VAL A 50 -7.41 -9.15 -4.28
CA VAL A 50 -7.13 -10.54 -3.86
C VAL A 50 -8.39 -11.26 -3.41
N ALA A 51 -8.35 -12.60 -3.45
CA ALA A 51 -9.46 -13.41 -2.95
C ALA A 51 -9.70 -13.22 -1.43
N PRO A 52 -10.95 -13.30 -0.95
CA PRO A 52 -11.29 -13.19 0.47
C PRO A 52 -10.55 -14.18 1.40
N ALA A 53 -10.30 -15.40 0.90
CA ALA A 53 -9.52 -16.39 1.64
C ALA A 53 -8.06 -15.94 1.82
N SER A 54 -7.47 -15.35 0.78
CA SER A 54 -6.10 -14.85 0.82
C SER A 54 -5.94 -13.69 1.80
N ILE A 55 -6.90 -12.74 1.84
CA ILE A 55 -6.81 -11.62 2.79
C ILE A 55 -6.93 -12.11 4.24
N THR A 56 -7.79 -13.10 4.49
CA THR A 56 -7.96 -13.69 5.82
C THR A 56 -6.65 -14.29 6.32
N ALA A 57 -5.97 -15.09 5.49
CA ALA A 57 -4.69 -15.66 5.81
C ALA A 57 -3.61 -14.58 6.10
N ARG A 58 -3.57 -13.50 5.29
CA ARG A 58 -2.65 -12.37 5.51
C ARG A 58 -2.92 -11.67 6.83
N VAL A 59 -4.19 -11.36 7.13
CA VAL A 59 -4.61 -10.74 8.39
C VAL A 59 -4.26 -11.62 9.58
N ASP A 60 -4.50 -12.92 9.50
CA ASP A 60 -4.18 -13.83 10.60
C ASP A 60 -2.67 -13.92 10.86
N THR A 61 -1.83 -13.85 9.82
CA THR A 61 -0.38 -13.74 10.00
C THR A 61 0.00 -12.43 10.67
N LEU A 62 -0.55 -11.30 10.22
CA LEU A 62 -0.29 -9.99 10.83
C LEU A 62 -0.78 -9.91 12.30
N LEU A 63 -1.86 -10.62 12.64
CA LEU A 63 -2.34 -10.76 14.02
C LEU A 63 -1.33 -11.52 14.89
N ARG A 64 -0.78 -12.63 14.38
CA ARG A 64 0.26 -13.41 15.08
C ARG A 64 1.55 -12.60 15.29
N ARG A 65 1.86 -11.68 14.36
CA ARG A 65 2.99 -10.74 14.47
C ARG A 65 2.68 -9.49 15.29
N GLU A 66 1.47 -9.38 15.85
CA GLU A 66 1.01 -8.23 16.62
C GLU A 66 1.04 -6.89 15.84
N PHE A 67 1.11 -6.93 14.51
CA PHE A 67 1.10 -5.73 13.66
C PHE A 67 -0.30 -5.17 13.47
N VAL A 68 -1.31 -6.01 13.67
CA VAL A 68 -2.71 -5.61 13.66
C VAL A 68 -3.45 -6.22 14.85
N ARG A 69 -4.64 -5.71 15.12
CA ARG A 69 -5.58 -6.24 16.10
C ARG A 69 -7.00 -6.24 15.56
N ARG A 70 -7.83 -7.15 16.06
CA ARG A 70 -9.28 -7.15 15.78
C ARG A 70 -9.97 -6.10 16.63
N THR A 71 -10.92 -5.37 16.04
CA THR A 71 -11.69 -4.32 16.71
C THR A 71 -13.17 -4.39 16.29
N PRO A 72 -14.13 -4.12 17.19
CA PRO A 72 -15.57 -4.16 16.83
C PRO A 72 -15.88 -3.09 15.81
N SER A 73 -16.51 -3.43 14.68
CA SER A 73 -16.68 -2.47 13.59
C SER A 73 -17.44 -1.21 14.01
N THR A 74 -17.02 -0.08 13.44
CA THR A 74 -17.66 1.23 13.71
C THR A 74 -18.99 1.39 12.98
N THR A 75 -19.21 0.61 11.92
CA THR A 75 -20.40 0.72 11.05
C THR A 75 -21.45 -0.36 11.37
N ASP A 76 -21.01 -1.54 11.81
CA ASP A 76 -21.90 -2.65 12.18
C ASP A 76 -21.29 -3.48 13.31
N ARG A 77 -21.92 -3.46 14.50
CA ARG A 77 -21.42 -4.16 15.70
C ARG A 77 -21.34 -5.69 15.54
N ARG A 78 -21.94 -6.27 14.49
CA ARG A 78 -21.83 -7.69 14.14
C ARG A 78 -20.58 -8.01 13.33
N ARG A 79 -19.89 -7.00 12.82
CA ARG A 79 -18.68 -7.13 12.00
C ARG A 79 -17.43 -6.83 12.83
N VAL A 80 -16.32 -7.39 12.40
CA VAL A 80 -15.00 -7.18 13.00
C VAL A 80 -14.12 -6.48 11.97
N ASP A 81 -13.54 -5.36 12.37
CA ASP A 81 -12.51 -4.68 11.61
C ASP A 81 -11.13 -5.13 12.09
N VAL A 82 -10.14 -4.91 11.24
CA VAL A 82 -8.73 -5.00 11.58
C VAL A 82 -8.19 -3.59 11.73
N ALA A 83 -7.38 -3.34 12.75
CA ALA A 83 -6.76 -2.06 13.01
C ALA A 83 -5.25 -2.21 13.22
N LEU A 84 -4.46 -1.27 12.70
CA LEU A 84 -3.02 -1.22 12.93
C LEU A 84 -2.70 -1.03 14.41
N THR A 85 -1.72 -1.78 14.90
CA THR A 85 -1.05 -1.49 16.18
C THR A 85 0.06 -0.47 15.97
N ASP A 86 0.68 0.00 17.06
CA ASP A 86 1.88 0.84 16.96
C ASP A 86 3.06 0.10 16.34
N ALA A 87 3.22 -1.18 16.65
CA ALA A 87 4.23 -2.04 16.05
C ALA A 87 4.02 -2.18 14.53
N GLY A 88 2.79 -2.44 14.08
CA GLY A 88 2.49 -2.51 12.65
C GLY A 88 2.70 -1.18 11.93
N ARG A 89 2.34 -0.05 12.57
CA ARG A 89 2.64 1.30 12.05
C ARG A 89 4.14 1.57 11.96
N ALA A 90 4.93 1.10 12.92
CA ALA A 90 6.38 1.27 12.91
C ALA A 90 7.02 0.45 11.78
N ALA A 91 6.64 -0.83 11.65
CA ALA A 91 7.13 -1.71 10.58
C ALA A 91 6.79 -1.16 9.18
N TRP A 92 5.55 -0.69 8.99
CA TRP A 92 5.13 -0.06 7.74
C TRP A 92 5.92 1.22 7.43
N ARG A 93 6.13 2.09 8.42
CA ARG A 93 6.91 3.34 8.25
C ARG A 93 8.37 3.06 7.92
N ALA A 94 9.01 2.11 8.59
CA ALA A 94 10.39 1.72 8.31
C ALA A 94 10.55 1.27 6.85
N ALA A 95 9.60 0.48 6.34
CA ALA A 95 9.60 0.07 4.94
C ALA A 95 9.39 1.25 3.97
N MET A 96 8.55 2.22 4.35
CA MET A 96 8.28 3.40 3.51
C MET A 96 9.42 4.41 3.46
N GLU A 97 10.13 4.59 4.57
CA GLU A 97 11.24 5.55 4.67
C GLU A 97 12.36 5.20 3.69
N VAL A 98 12.77 3.93 3.64
CA VAL A 98 13.84 3.50 2.72
C VAL A 98 13.40 3.59 1.25
N GLN A 99 12.13 3.34 0.94
CA GLN A 99 11.61 3.55 -0.40
C GLN A 99 11.61 5.04 -0.78
N GLY A 100 11.22 5.91 0.16
CA GLY A 100 11.22 7.36 -0.02
C GLY A 100 12.62 7.93 -0.24
N ASP A 101 13.62 7.44 0.49
CA ASP A 101 15.03 7.84 0.31
C ASP A 101 15.54 7.48 -1.09
N GLU A 102 15.22 6.28 -1.58
CA GLU A 102 15.62 5.85 -2.92
C GLU A 102 14.90 6.65 -4.01
N GLU A 103 13.60 6.91 -3.86
CA GLU A 103 12.85 7.78 -4.76
C GLU A 103 13.45 9.20 -4.78
N HIS A 104 13.79 9.75 -3.61
CA HIS A 104 14.46 11.05 -3.50
C HIS A 104 15.81 11.06 -4.21
N ARG A 105 16.61 10.01 -4.03
CA ARG A 105 17.91 9.83 -4.70
C ARG A 105 17.76 9.79 -6.22
N LEU A 106 16.79 9.04 -6.75
CA LEU A 106 16.53 8.96 -8.19
C LEU A 106 16.04 10.29 -8.76
N LEU A 107 15.11 10.95 -8.08
CA LEU A 107 14.65 12.30 -8.46
C LEU A 107 15.78 13.33 -8.34
N GLY A 108 16.82 13.04 -7.55
CA GLY A 108 18.12 13.72 -7.50
C GLY A 108 18.70 14.12 -8.85
N ALA A 109 18.50 13.28 -9.87
CA ALA A 109 18.98 13.52 -11.23
C ALA A 109 18.25 14.66 -11.98
N LEU A 110 17.12 15.14 -11.45
CA LEU A 110 16.28 16.14 -12.09
C LEU A 110 16.35 17.49 -11.34
N THR A 111 16.40 18.57 -12.10
CA THR A 111 16.22 19.94 -11.59
C THR A 111 14.83 20.12 -10.98
N PRO A 112 14.61 21.15 -10.13
CA PRO A 112 13.28 21.41 -9.56
C PRO A 112 12.18 21.59 -10.60
N ASN A 113 12.50 22.13 -11.78
CA ASN A 113 11.53 22.32 -12.85
C ASN A 113 11.16 21.02 -13.55
N GLU A 114 12.15 20.17 -13.84
CA GLU A 114 11.93 18.84 -14.41
C GLU A 114 11.14 17.94 -13.45
N ARG A 115 11.39 18.03 -12.15
CA ARG A 115 10.60 17.31 -11.13
C ARG A 115 9.12 17.72 -11.17
N ARG A 116 8.83 19.03 -11.20
CA ARG A 116 7.45 19.52 -11.34
C ARG A 116 6.79 19.01 -12.62
N HIS A 117 7.53 19.08 -13.73
CA HIS A 117 7.03 18.60 -15.02
C HIS A 117 6.73 17.09 -14.99
N LEU A 118 7.63 16.30 -14.42
CA LEU A 118 7.44 14.86 -14.25
C LEU A 118 6.21 14.56 -13.37
N SER A 119 6.05 15.26 -12.24
CA SER A 119 4.88 15.10 -11.36
C SER A 119 3.57 15.40 -12.09
N ASP A 120 3.54 16.44 -12.92
CA ASP A 120 2.35 16.79 -13.70
C ASP A 120 2.02 15.73 -14.76
N LEU A 121 3.03 15.19 -15.44
CA LEU A 121 2.84 14.10 -16.40
C LEU A 121 2.35 12.82 -15.73
N LEU A 122 2.95 12.42 -14.60
CA LEU A 122 2.53 11.23 -13.84
C LEU A 122 1.10 11.38 -13.31
N ARG A 123 0.73 12.56 -12.80
CA ARG A 123 -0.65 12.84 -12.35
C ARG A 123 -1.65 12.61 -13.47
N ARG A 124 -1.38 13.12 -14.68
CA ARG A 124 -2.26 12.94 -15.84
C ARG A 124 -2.43 11.46 -16.23
N VAL A 125 -1.36 10.67 -16.16
CA VAL A 125 -1.42 9.23 -16.43
C VAL A 125 -2.23 8.50 -15.35
N LEU A 126 -2.02 8.84 -14.07
CA LEU A 126 -2.73 8.23 -12.94
C LEU A 126 -4.24 8.48 -13.02
N LEU A 127 -4.66 9.69 -13.37
CA LEU A 127 -6.08 10.02 -13.57
C LEU A 127 -6.75 9.17 -14.66
N VAL A 128 -6.00 8.70 -15.65
CA VAL A 128 -6.52 7.78 -16.67
C VAL A 128 -6.56 6.34 -16.13
N ALA A 129 -5.57 5.93 -15.34
CA ALA A 129 -5.48 4.59 -14.76
C ALA A 129 -6.52 4.33 -13.65
N GLU A 130 -6.87 5.35 -12.87
CA GLU A 130 -7.87 5.27 -11.79
C GLU A 130 -9.31 5.36 -12.29
N ARG A 131 -9.52 5.68 -13.57
CA ARG A 131 -10.86 5.57 -14.16
C ARG A 131 -11.27 4.10 -14.20
N PRO A 132 -12.44 3.73 -13.63
CA PRO A 132 -12.96 2.38 -13.79
C PRO A 132 -13.11 2.09 -15.28
N ALA A 133 -12.62 0.93 -15.72
CA ALA A 133 -12.62 0.52 -17.13
C ALA A 133 -14.03 0.46 -17.76
N ASP A 134 -15.09 0.49 -16.94
CA ASP A 134 -16.49 0.40 -17.35
C ASP A 134 -17.37 1.54 -16.79
N ALA A 135 -16.95 2.81 -16.94
CA ALA A 135 -17.94 3.88 -16.89
C ALA A 135 -18.75 3.80 -18.20
N PRO A 136 -20.07 3.56 -18.18
CA PRO A 136 -20.86 3.56 -19.41
C PRO A 136 -20.64 4.89 -20.11
N THR A 137 -20.22 4.83 -21.37
CA THR A 137 -20.31 5.97 -22.28
C THR A 137 -21.75 6.45 -22.25
N ALA A 138 -21.98 7.59 -21.61
CA ALA A 138 -23.23 8.31 -21.75
C ALA A 138 -23.36 8.66 -23.23
N ASP A 139 -24.39 8.07 -23.84
CA ASP A 139 -24.87 8.32 -25.19
C ASP A 139 -25.25 9.80 -25.37
#